data_AF-A0A950QU46-F1
#
_entry.id   AF-A0A950QU46-F1
#
_cell.length_a   1.000
_cell.length_b   1.000
_cell.length_c   1.000
_cell.angle_alpha   90.00
_cell.angle_beta   90.00
_cell.angle_gamma   90.00
#
_symmetry.space_group_name_H-M   'P 1'
#
loop_
_entity.id
_entity.type
_entity.pdbx_description
1 polymer ?
#
loop_
_entity_poly.entity_id
_entity_poly.type
_entity_poly.pdbx_seq_one_letter_code
_entity_poly.pdbx_strand_id
1 'polypeptide(L)'
;MKRLVRFFMAVLLASAMSVPVLAQQNPPTSNFLPKTQDQDRDRNRDRGGREHHPHIRSAIRELQEAKRELQSASHDFGGHREDALKACDEAIRQLQQALQYDKK
;
A
#
# COMPACT_ATOMS: atom_id res chain seq x y z
N MET A 1 13.14 -11.85 -22.08
CA MET A 1 14.25 -11.55 -21.15
C MET A 1 15.14 -10.48 -21.76
N LYS A 2 15.41 -9.40 -21.00
CA LYS A 2 16.45 -8.36 -21.23
C LYS A 2 16.13 -7.25 -22.25
N ARG A 3 15.48 -6.18 -21.78
CA ARG A 3 15.87 -4.77 -22.08
C ARG A 3 15.72 -3.93 -20.81
N LEU A 4 16.53 -4.32 -19.84
CA LEU A 4 16.92 -3.55 -18.68
C LEU A 4 17.87 -2.43 -19.14
N VAL A 5 17.91 -1.35 -18.37
CA VAL A 5 18.91 -0.25 -18.43
C VAL A 5 18.59 0.86 -19.42
N ARG A 6 17.89 1.90 -18.93
CA ARG A 6 18.30 3.30 -19.17
C ARG A 6 18.14 4.09 -17.87
N PHE A 7 19.00 3.78 -16.91
CA PHE A 7 19.32 4.66 -15.79
C PHE A 7 20.12 5.84 -16.35
N PHE A 8 19.48 6.99 -16.55
CA PHE A 8 20.18 8.25 -16.75
C PHE A 8 20.32 8.95 -15.39
N MET A 9 21.52 8.76 -14.85
CA MET A 9 22.16 9.60 -13.84
C MET A 9 22.03 11.08 -14.20
N ALA A 10 21.45 11.86 -13.29
CA ALA A 10 21.67 13.30 -13.21
C ALA A 10 22.01 13.62 -11.75
N VAL A 11 23.32 13.75 -11.50
CA VAL A 11 23.93 14.32 -10.31
C VAL A 11 23.59 15.81 -10.27
N LEU A 12 23.09 16.33 -9.14
CA LEU A 12 23.11 17.78 -8.90
C LEU A 12 23.16 18.16 -7.42
N LEU A 13 24.36 18.65 -7.08
CA LEU A 13 24.76 19.67 -6.12
C LEU A 13 24.51 19.54 -4.61
N ALA A 14 25.65 19.55 -3.92
CA ALA A 14 25.86 19.81 -2.51
C ALA A 14 25.41 21.22 -2.09
N SER A 15 24.92 21.33 -0.84
CA SER A 15 25.24 22.46 0.03
C SER A 15 25.15 22.01 1.48
N ALA A 16 26.32 21.89 2.11
CA ALA A 16 26.48 21.67 3.54
C ALA A 16 26.53 23.04 4.23
N MET A 17 25.57 23.31 5.11
CA MET A 17 25.63 24.46 6.04
C MET A 17 25.59 23.91 7.46
N SER A 18 26.77 23.87 8.07
CA SER A 18 27.00 23.52 9.46
C SER A 18 26.71 24.73 10.35
N VAL A 19 25.74 24.65 11.25
CA VAL A 19 25.54 25.63 12.33
C VAL A 19 26.09 25.02 13.62
N PRO A 20 27.10 25.63 14.28
CA PRO A 20 27.50 25.23 15.61
C PRO A 20 26.58 25.92 16.62
N VAL A 21 25.60 25.19 17.17
CA VAL A 21 24.85 25.66 18.34
C VAL A 21 25.69 25.34 19.59
N LEU A 22 26.18 26.41 20.23
CA LEU A 22 26.80 26.37 21.55
C LEU A 22 25.76 26.03 22.62
N ALA A 23 26.19 25.20 23.57
CA ALA A 23 25.41 24.65 24.67
C ALA A 23 24.72 25.72 25.53
N GLN A 24 23.41 25.55 25.75
CA GLN A 24 22.70 26.09 26.91
C GLN A 24 22.30 24.92 27.81
N GLN A 25 22.95 24.85 28.96
CA GLN A 25 22.77 23.83 30.00
C GLN A 25 21.51 24.15 30.83
N ASN A 26 20.52 23.26 30.84
CA ASN A 26 19.46 23.26 31.85
C ASN A 26 19.85 22.29 32.98
N PRO A 27 19.68 22.66 34.27
CA PRO A 27 20.10 21.84 35.41
C PRO A 27 19.29 20.54 35.56
N PRO A 28 19.88 19.52 36.21
CA PRO A 28 19.33 18.16 36.26
C PRO A 28 18.16 18.11 37.25
N THR A 29 16.94 17.98 36.75
CA THR A 29 15.83 17.52 37.59
C THR A 29 15.75 16.01 37.44
N SER A 30 16.35 15.33 38.41
CA SER A 30 16.28 13.90 38.63
C SER A 30 14.82 13.46 38.74
N ASN A 31 14.30 12.82 37.70
CA ASN A 31 13.22 11.86 37.79
C ASN A 31 13.61 10.64 36.95
N PHE A 32 14.73 10.00 37.32
CA PHE A 32 15.03 8.64 36.91
C PHE A 32 14.13 7.69 37.69
N LEU A 33 12.84 7.69 37.35
CA LEU A 33 12.05 6.48 37.46
C LEU A 33 12.53 5.56 36.34
N PRO A 34 13.11 4.39 36.63
CA PRO A 34 13.33 3.39 35.60
C PRO A 34 11.95 2.92 35.13
N LYS A 35 11.42 3.55 34.08
CA LYS A 35 10.37 2.93 33.28
C LYS A 35 11.02 1.72 32.64
N THR A 36 10.79 0.58 33.27
CA THR A 36 11.04 -0.77 32.78
C THR A 36 10.85 -0.81 31.27
N GLN A 37 11.97 -0.97 30.55
CA GLN A 37 12.06 -1.21 29.11
C GLN A 37 11.43 -2.56 28.68
N ASP A 38 10.70 -3.23 29.58
CA ASP A 38 9.94 -4.44 29.29
C ASP A 38 8.57 -4.16 28.67
N GLN A 39 8.03 -2.94 28.76
CA GLN A 39 6.69 -2.64 28.23
C GLN A 39 6.62 -2.39 26.71
N ASP A 40 7.77 -2.32 26.03
CA ASP A 40 7.84 -2.09 24.58
C ASP A 40 8.11 -3.37 23.77
N ARG A 41 8.46 -4.50 24.42
CA ARG A 41 8.70 -5.77 23.71
C ARG A 41 7.43 -6.54 23.36
N ASP A 42 6.35 -6.36 24.13
CA ASP A 42 5.10 -7.10 23.89
C ASP A 42 4.10 -6.40 22.98
N ARG A 43 4.13 -5.07 22.84
CA ARG A 43 3.22 -4.36 21.90
C ARG A 43 3.50 -4.64 20.42
N ASN A 44 4.66 -5.19 20.08
CA ASN A 44 5.04 -5.45 18.69
C ASN A 44 4.78 -6.89 18.23
N ARG A 45 4.38 -7.80 19.14
CA ARG A 45 4.11 -9.21 18.81
C ARG A 45 2.69 -9.49 18.32
N ASP A 46 1.78 -8.52 18.47
CA ASP A 46 0.37 -8.65 18.09
C ASP A 46 0.07 -8.21 16.65
N ARG A 47 1.09 -8.01 15.81
CA ARG A 47 0.91 -7.88 14.35
C ARG A 47 0.74 -9.23 13.66
N GLY A 48 0.20 -10.23 14.36
CA GLY A 48 -0.34 -11.47 13.79
C GLY A 48 -1.74 -11.29 13.19
N GLY A 49 -2.15 -10.05 12.93
CA GLY A 49 -3.43 -9.74 12.30
C GLY A 49 -3.35 -10.09 10.82
N ARG A 50 -4.01 -11.20 10.44
CA ARG A 50 -4.35 -11.61 9.07
C ARG A 50 -4.26 -10.41 8.12
N GLU A 51 -3.27 -10.41 7.22
CA GLU A 51 -3.05 -9.34 6.27
C GLU A 51 -4.37 -9.06 5.54
N HIS A 52 -5.06 -8.02 5.97
CA HIS A 52 -6.29 -7.62 5.31
C HIS A 52 -5.83 -7.03 3.98
N HIS A 53 -6.34 -7.56 2.87
CA HIS A 53 -6.13 -7.02 1.53
C HIS A 53 -7.26 -6.03 1.17
N PRO A 54 -7.28 -4.78 1.69
CA PRO A 54 -8.36 -3.82 1.43
C PRO A 54 -8.42 -3.44 -0.04
N HIS A 55 -7.27 -3.35 -0.71
CA HIS A 55 -7.20 -2.97 -2.12
C HIS A 55 -7.81 -4.03 -3.04
N ILE A 56 -7.61 -5.32 -2.75
CA ILE A 56 -8.24 -6.41 -3.53
C ILE A 56 -9.76 -6.35 -3.37
N ARG A 57 -10.26 -6.08 -2.17
CA ARG A 57 -11.70 -5.93 -1.92
C ARG A 57 -12.28 -4.70 -2.61
N SER A 58 -11.56 -3.58 -2.62
CA SER A 58 -11.96 -2.37 -3.36
C SER A 58 -12.02 -2.64 -4.86
N ALA A 59 -10.99 -3.28 -5.42
CA ALA A 59 -10.93 -3.63 -6.83
C ALA A 59 -12.10 -4.52 -7.26
N ILE A 60 -12.48 -5.52 -6.45
CA ILE A 60 -13.68 -6.34 -6.72
C ILE A 60 -14.94 -5.47 -6.80
N ARG A 61 -15.11 -4.52 -5.87
CA ARG A 61 -16.27 -3.62 -5.85
C ARG A 61 -16.29 -2.72 -7.09
N GLU A 62 -15.16 -2.12 -7.43
CA GLU A 62 -15.03 -1.24 -8.60
C GLU A 62 -15.34 -2.00 -9.90
N LEU A 63 -14.84 -3.22 -10.05
CA LEU A 63 -15.15 -4.08 -11.20
C LEU A 63 -16.65 -4.43 -11.28
N GLN A 64 -17.31 -4.65 -10.14
CA GLN A 64 -18.75 -4.87 -10.10
C GLN A 64 -19.55 -3.62 -10.49
N GLU A 65 -19.08 -2.43 -10.09
CA GLU A 65 -19.66 -1.15 -10.50
C GLU A 65 -19.51 -0.95 -12.01
N ALA A 66 -18.30 -1.11 -12.55
CA ALA A 66 -18.03 -1.04 -13.99
C ALA A 66 -18.89 -2.04 -14.79
N LYS A 67 -19.04 -3.29 -14.29
CA LYS A 67 -19.91 -4.28 -14.91
C LYS A 67 -21.38 -3.82 -14.97
N ARG A 68 -21.90 -3.21 -13.90
CA ARG A 68 -23.26 -2.66 -13.89
C ARG A 68 -23.43 -1.53 -14.90
N GLU A 69 -22.44 -0.64 -15.00
CA GLU A 69 -22.44 0.43 -15.99
C GLU A 69 -22.47 -0.14 -17.41
N LEU A 70 -21.58 -1.07 -17.72
CA LEU A 70 -21.52 -1.77 -19.01
C LEU A 70 -22.84 -2.48 -19.35
N GLN A 71 -23.50 -3.12 -18.37
CA GLN A 71 -24.78 -3.78 -18.57
C GLN A 71 -25.93 -2.80 -18.83
N SER A 72 -25.91 -1.64 -18.19
CA SER A 72 -26.94 -0.59 -18.36
C SER A 72 -26.72 0.28 -19.60
N ALA A 73 -25.52 0.24 -20.18
CA ALA A 73 -25.15 1.06 -21.32
C ALA A 73 -25.94 0.66 -22.57
N SER A 74 -26.62 1.64 -23.18
CA SER A 74 -27.39 1.45 -24.42
C SER A 74 -26.50 1.24 -25.66
N HIS A 75 -25.21 1.58 -25.57
CA HIS A 75 -24.26 1.48 -26.67
C HIS A 75 -23.31 0.30 -26.47
N ASP A 76 -22.74 -0.19 -27.57
CA ASP A 76 -21.87 -1.38 -27.59
C ASP A 76 -20.36 -1.03 -27.55
N PHE A 77 -20.03 0.25 -27.36
CA PHE A 77 -18.64 0.76 -27.30
C PHE A 77 -17.76 0.28 -28.48
N GLY A 78 -18.33 0.20 -29.69
CA GLY A 78 -17.61 -0.31 -30.86
C GLY A 78 -17.45 -1.83 -30.93
N GLY A 79 -18.31 -2.59 -30.25
CA GLY A 79 -18.24 -4.06 -30.19
C GLY A 79 -17.58 -4.61 -28.92
N HIS A 80 -17.10 -3.74 -28.03
CA HIS A 80 -16.28 -4.14 -26.90
C HIS A 80 -17.05 -4.41 -25.61
N ARG A 81 -18.36 -4.14 -25.57
CA ARG A 81 -19.14 -4.30 -24.33
C ARG A 81 -19.10 -5.73 -23.80
N GLU A 82 -19.31 -6.71 -24.67
CA GLU A 82 -19.36 -8.12 -24.26
C GLU A 82 -17.99 -8.61 -23.75
N ASP A 83 -16.91 -8.27 -24.45
CA ASP A 83 -15.56 -8.64 -24.04
C ASP A 83 -15.15 -7.95 -22.73
N ALA A 84 -15.54 -6.69 -22.55
CA ALA A 84 -15.31 -5.97 -21.30
C ALA A 84 -16.05 -6.62 -20.11
N LEU A 85 -17.31 -7.05 -20.31
CA LEU A 85 -18.07 -7.78 -19.29
C LEU A 85 -17.38 -9.09 -18.90
N LYS A 86 -16.94 -9.87 -19.89
CA LYS A 86 -16.18 -11.13 -19.67
C LYS A 86 -14.89 -10.88 -18.90
N ALA A 87 -14.13 -9.84 -19.28
CA ALA A 87 -12.89 -9.48 -18.61
C ALA A 87 -13.13 -9.07 -17.14
N CYS A 88 -14.18 -8.29 -16.86
CA CYS A 88 -14.56 -7.94 -15.50
C CYS A 88 -14.90 -9.17 -14.65
N ASP A 89 -15.69 -10.10 -15.21
CA ASP A 89 -16.07 -11.33 -14.52
C ASP A 89 -14.87 -12.21 -14.19
N GLU A 90 -13.95 -12.39 -15.15
CA GLU A 90 -12.73 -13.17 -14.93
C GLU A 90 -11.83 -12.51 -13.87
N ALA A 91 -11.66 -11.18 -13.93
CA ALA A 91 -10.88 -10.45 -12.93
C ALA A 91 -11.47 -10.59 -11.52
N ILE A 92 -12.79 -10.44 -11.37
CA ILE A 92 -13.48 -10.64 -10.08
C ILE A 92 -13.23 -12.06 -9.56
N ARG A 93 -13.38 -13.08 -10.42
CA ARG A 93 -13.17 -14.49 -10.06
C ARG A 93 -11.75 -14.74 -9.53
N GLN A 94 -10.74 -14.23 -10.22
CA GLN A 94 -9.33 -14.40 -9.83
C GLN A 94 -9.01 -13.69 -8.52
N LEU A 95 -9.50 -12.46 -8.33
CA LEU A 95 -9.32 -11.73 -7.08
C LEU A 95 -10.00 -12.42 -5.89
N GLN A 96 -11.19 -12.99 -6.10
CA GLN A 96 -11.86 -13.80 -5.07
C GLN A 96 -11.09 -15.08 -4.76
N GLN A 97 -10.46 -15.72 -5.74
CA GLN A 97 -9.58 -16.87 -5.51
C GLN A 97 -8.34 -16.47 -4.71
N ALA A 98 -7.69 -15.36 -5.06
CA ALA A 98 -6.55 -14.84 -4.31
C ALA A 98 -6.88 -14.62 -2.83
N LEU A 99 -8.04 -14.01 -2.52
CA LEU A 99 -8.51 -13.83 -1.14
C LEU A 99 -8.83 -15.16 -0.42
N GLN A 100 -9.13 -16.24 -1.13
CA GLN A 100 -9.35 -17.56 -0.53
C GLN A 100 -8.03 -18.25 -0.19
N TYR A 101 -7.00 -18.09 -1.02
CA TYR A 101 -5.67 -18.62 -0.75
C TYR A 101 -4.97 -17.85 0.38
N ASP A 102 -5.17 -16.54 0.48
CA ASP A 102 -4.64 -15.72 1.58
C ASP A 102 -5.22 -16.07 2.96
N LYS A 103 -6.48 -16.50 3.01
CA LYS A 103 -7.13 -16.90 4.28
C LYS A 103 -6.67 -18.26 4.82
N LYS A 104 -5.93 -19.06 4.05
CA LYS A 104 -5.48 -20.41 4.40
C LYS A 104 -4.06 -20.38 4.94
#